data_AF-T1B1N3-F1
#
_entry.id   AF-T1B1N3-F1
#
_cell.length_a   1.000
_cell.length_b   1.000
_cell.length_c   1.000
_cell.angle_alpha   90.00
_cell.angle_beta   90.00
_cell.angle_gamma   90.00
#
_symmetry.space_group_name_H-M   'P 1'
#
loop_
_entity.id
_entity.type
_entity.pdbx_description
1 polymer ?
#
loop_
_entity_poly.entity_id
_entity_poly.type
_entity_poly.pdbx_seq_one_letter_code
_entity_poly.pdbx_strand_id
1 'polypeptide(L)'
;MQLDAQWIVGFVDGEGCFHVSINPHREMSAGFQVLPEFTVVQHERDVQVLHALKSYFGCGVVRKTMPTRWLSRVRGHEHLSKSIVPFFEKHPLKSRKRV
;
A
#
# COMPACT_ATOMS: atom_id res chain seq x y z
N MET A 1 -3.96 -18.04 -2.82
CA MET A 1 -4.22 -17.65 -1.42
C MET A 1 -5.43 -16.73 -1.41
N GLN A 2 -6.47 -17.07 -0.66
CA GLN A 2 -7.64 -16.21 -0.46
C GLN A 2 -7.44 -15.45 0.85
N LEU A 3 -7.63 -14.13 0.83
CA LEU A 3 -7.49 -13.26 1.99
C LEU A 3 -8.87 -12.79 2.45
N ASP A 4 -9.11 -12.81 3.75
CA ASP A 4 -10.28 -12.17 4.35
C ASP A 4 -9.96 -10.73 4.78
N ALA A 5 -10.99 -9.90 4.87
CA ALA A 5 -10.82 -8.47 5.13
C ALA A 5 -10.17 -8.20 6.51
N GLN A 6 -10.49 -8.97 7.54
CA GLN A 6 -9.97 -8.74 8.89
C GLN A 6 -8.51 -9.19 9.02
N TRP A 7 -8.13 -10.25 8.32
CA TRP A 7 -6.74 -10.67 8.17
C TRP A 7 -5.92 -9.59 7.47
N ILE A 8 -6.44 -8.97 6.40
CA ILE A 8 -5.75 -7.86 5.72
C ILE A 8 -5.56 -6.68 6.67
N VAL A 9 -6.59 -6.32 7.46
CA VAL A 9 -6.48 -5.26 8.46
C VAL A 9 -5.38 -5.56 9.46
N GLY A 10 -5.38 -6.75 10.07
CA GLY A 10 -4.36 -7.14 11.05
C GLY A 10 -2.95 -7.18 10.44
N PHE A 11 -2.83 -7.69 9.23
CA PHE A 11 -1.57 -7.77 8.51
C PHE A 11 -1.02 -6.37 8.18
N VAL A 12 -1.88 -5.44 7.75
CA VAL A 12 -1.50 -4.05 7.44
C VAL A 12 -1.20 -3.26 8.71
N ASP A 13 -1.91 -3.53 9.81
CA ASP A 13 -1.57 -3.01 11.13
C ASP A 13 -0.14 -3.40 11.54
N GLY A 14 0.33 -4.60 11.19
CA GLY A 14 1.71 -5.04 11.41
C GLY A 14 2.71 -4.48 10.39
N GLU A 15 2.51 -4.79 9.11
CA GLU A 15 3.52 -4.67 8.03
C GLU A 15 3.25 -3.53 7.04
N GLY A 16 2.06 -2.95 7.08
CA GLY A 16 1.66 -1.91 6.14
C GLY A 16 2.21 -0.53 6.48
N CYS A 17 2.41 0.29 5.44
CA CYS A 17 2.86 1.67 5.53
C CYS A 17 2.06 2.57 4.58
N PHE A 18 1.50 3.66 5.14
CA PHE A 18 0.92 4.76 4.39
C PHE A 18 1.93 5.90 4.41
N HIS A 19 2.40 6.31 3.23
CA HIS A 19 3.44 7.30 3.10
C HIS A 19 3.07 8.35 2.05
N VAL A 20 3.39 9.62 2.32
CA VAL A 20 3.20 10.72 1.38
C VAL A 20 4.54 11.39 1.17
N SER A 21 5.10 11.25 -0.04
CA SER A 21 6.31 11.98 -0.43
C SER A 21 5.92 13.32 -1.05
N ILE A 22 6.69 14.36 -0.78
CA ILE A 22 6.54 15.68 -1.40
C ILE A 22 7.87 16.03 -2.07
N ASN A 23 7.86 16.07 -3.40
CA ASN A 23 9.07 16.28 -4.20
C ASN A 23 8.99 17.60 -4.95
N PRO A 24 10.08 18.38 -5.06
CA PRO A 24 10.13 19.54 -5.94
C PRO A 24 9.81 19.15 -7.39
N HIS A 25 8.91 19.88 -8.04
CA HIS A 25 8.52 19.66 -9.43
C HIS A 25 8.16 20.99 -10.09
N ARG A 26 9.09 21.56 -10.86
CA ARG A 26 9.01 22.93 -11.37
C ARG A 26 7.81 23.19 -12.30
N GLU A 27 7.32 22.17 -12.98
CA GLU A 27 6.18 22.29 -13.89
C GLU A 27 4.82 22.31 -13.18
N MET A 28 4.77 21.94 -11.90
CA MET A 28 3.54 22.04 -11.11
C MET A 28 3.31 23.48 -10.71
N SER A 29 2.06 23.94 -10.69
CA SER A 29 1.69 25.30 -10.25
C SER A 29 2.18 25.61 -8.83
N ALA A 30 2.17 24.62 -7.94
CA ALA A 30 2.67 24.73 -6.58
C ALA A 30 4.21 24.57 -6.47
N GLY A 31 4.92 24.22 -7.54
CA GLY A 31 6.35 23.89 -7.52
C GLY A 31 6.68 22.55 -6.87
N PHE A 32 5.68 21.79 -6.43
CA PHE A 32 5.83 20.48 -5.78
C PHE A 32 4.85 19.46 -6.33
N GLN A 33 5.26 18.20 -6.31
CA GLN A 33 4.42 17.04 -6.58
C GLN A 33 4.21 16.24 -5.29
N VAL A 34 2.95 15.97 -4.96
CA VAL A 34 2.55 15.12 -3.84
C VAL A 34 2.33 13.70 -4.34
N LEU A 35 3.02 12.73 -3.73
CA LEU A 35 3.02 11.33 -4.13
C LEU A 35 2.60 10.45 -2.94
N PRO A 36 1.29 10.26 -2.73
CA PRO A 36 0.81 9.30 -1.76
C PRO A 36 1.06 7.86 -2.27
N GLU A 37 1.44 6.98 -1.36
CA GLU A 37 1.58 5.56 -1.61
C GLU A 37 1.17 4.71 -0.41
N PHE A 38 0.58 3.55 -0.73
CA PHE A 38 0.38 2.48 0.22
C PHE A 38 1.35 1.35 -0.11
N THR A 39 2.09 0.87 0.89
CA THR A 39 3.07 -0.19 0.71
C THR A 39 2.98 -1.27 1.77
N VAL A 40 3.29 -2.50 1.39
CA VAL A 40 3.50 -3.63 2.29
C VAL A 40 4.79 -4.31 1.84
N VAL A 41 5.73 -4.51 2.77
CA VAL A 41 7.04 -5.09 2.50
C VAL A 41 7.11 -6.47 3.16
N GLN A 42 7.67 -7.45 2.46
CA GLN A 42 7.89 -8.79 3.01
C GLN A 42 9.19 -9.41 2.53
N HIS A 43 9.65 -10.42 3.25
CA HIS A 43 10.74 -11.29 2.81
C HIS A 43 10.29 -12.11 1.58
N GLU A 44 11.23 -12.48 0.71
CA GLU A 44 10.92 -13.20 -0.53
C GLU A 44 10.22 -14.55 -0.32
N ARG A 45 10.47 -15.20 0.81
CA ARG A 45 9.80 -16.44 1.23
C ARG A 45 8.27 -16.30 1.31
N ASP A 46 7.80 -15.08 1.60
CA ASP A 46 6.39 -14.74 1.79
C ASP A 46 5.84 -13.88 0.63
N VAL A 47 6.54 -13.80 -0.50
CA VAL A 47 6.14 -12.95 -1.66
C VAL A 47 4.73 -13.25 -2.17
N GLN A 48 4.27 -14.49 -2.00
CA GLN A 48 2.91 -14.91 -2.34
C GLN A 48 1.82 -14.06 -1.67
N VAL A 49 2.07 -13.54 -0.46
CA VAL A 49 1.12 -12.69 0.27
C VAL A 49 0.97 -11.32 -0.40
N LEU A 50 2.06 -10.80 -0.96
CA LEU A 50 2.07 -9.53 -1.70
C LEU A 50 1.27 -9.66 -3.00
N HIS A 51 1.41 -10.79 -3.69
CA HIS A 51 0.58 -11.11 -4.86
C HIS A 51 -0.89 -11.30 -4.49
N ALA A 52 -1.19 -11.95 -3.35
CA ALA A 52 -2.55 -12.09 -2.87
C ALA A 52 -3.20 -10.73 -2.54
N LEU A 53 -2.47 -9.80 -1.92
CA LEU A 53 -2.93 -8.42 -1.69
C LEU A 53 -3.21 -7.69 -3.02
N LYS A 54 -2.31 -7.80 -4.00
CA LYS A 54 -2.52 -7.23 -5.34
C LYS A 54 -3.80 -7.77 -5.98
N SER A 55 -4.01 -9.07 -5.92
CA SER A 55 -5.22 -9.71 -6.45
C SER A 55 -6.48 -9.29 -5.70
N TYR A 56 -6.41 -9.16 -4.37
CA TYR A 56 -7.55 -8.74 -3.54
C TYR A 56 -8.00 -7.31 -3.86
N PHE A 57 -7.06 -6.37 -3.94
CA PHE A 57 -7.37 -4.97 -4.23
C PHE A 57 -7.58 -4.68 -5.72
N GLY A 58 -7.26 -5.63 -6.61
CA GLY A 58 -7.30 -5.45 -8.06
C GLY A 58 -6.32 -4.39 -8.57
N CYS A 59 -5.38 -3.94 -7.76
CA CYS A 59 -4.44 -2.87 -8.09
C CYS A 59 -3.09 -3.04 -7.38
N GLY A 60 -2.11 -2.24 -7.81
CA GLY A 60 -0.77 -2.23 -7.24
C GLY A 60 0.26 -3.06 -8.01
N VAL A 61 1.51 -2.85 -7.64
CA VAL A 61 2.69 -3.46 -8.27
C VAL A 61 3.46 -4.23 -7.21
N VAL A 62 3.71 -5.51 -7.49
CA VAL A 62 4.61 -6.35 -6.68
C VAL A 62 5.98 -6.36 -7.34
N ARG A 63 7.03 -5.99 -6.61
CA ARG A 63 8.40 -5.96 -7.14
C ARG A 63 9.45 -6.20 -6.07
N LYS A 64 10.58 -6.75 -6.48
CA LYS A 64 11.78 -6.88 -5.66
C LYS A 64 12.40 -5.50 -5.42
N THR A 65 12.84 -5.25 -4.19
CA THR A 65 13.50 -3.98 -3.80
C THR A 65 14.91 -4.17 -3.29
N MET A 66 15.15 -5.26 -2.58
CA MET A 66 16.47 -5.68 -2.08
C MET A 66 16.64 -7.18 -2.35
N PRO A 67 17.84 -7.76 -2.17
CA PRO A 67 18.09 -9.18 -2.44
C PRO A 67 17.08 -10.14 -1.83
N THR A 68 16.54 -9.84 -0.65
CA THR A 68 15.54 -10.68 0.03
C THR A 68 14.22 -9.98 0.32
N ARG A 69 14.04 -8.71 -0.09
CA ARG A 69 12.83 -7.93 0.21
C ARG A 69 12.03 -7.61 -1.03
N TRP A 70 10.74 -7.92 -0.95
CA TRP A 70 9.73 -7.60 -1.94
C TRP A 70 8.74 -6.63 -1.34
N LEU A 71 8.07 -5.87 -2.20
CA LEU A 71 6.97 -5.03 -1.78
C LEU A 71 5.79 -5.15 -2.71
N SER A 72 4.58 -4.98 -2.15
CA SER A 72 3.39 -4.56 -2.88
C SER A 72 3.23 -3.05 -2.68
N ARG A 73 3.08 -2.31 -3.76
CA ARG A 73 2.93 -0.85 -3.74
C ARG A 73 1.75 -0.42 -4.59
N VAL A 74 0.87 0.36 -4.00
CA VAL A 74 -0.21 1.06 -4.69
C VAL A 74 0.15 2.54 -4.74
N ARG A 75 0.23 3.06 -5.96
CA ARG A 75 0.46 4.47 -6.26
C ARG A 75 -0.64 4.95 -7.20
N GLY A 76 -0.81 6.27 -7.24
CA GLY A 76 -1.78 6.92 -8.09
C GLY A 76 -3.06 7.23 -7.34
N HIS A 77 -3.57 8.44 -7.57
CA HIS A 77 -4.75 8.95 -6.88
C HIS A 77 -5.95 8.01 -7.04
N GLU A 78 -6.19 7.50 -8.26
CA GLU A 78 -7.35 6.68 -8.57
C GLU A 78 -7.40 5.37 -7.79
N HIS A 79 -6.32 4.59 -7.78
CA HIS A 79 -6.30 3.32 -7.04
C HIS A 79 -6.37 3.53 -5.53
N LEU A 80 -5.73 4.58 -5.02
CA LEU A 80 -5.78 4.90 -3.61
C LEU A 80 -7.20 5.33 -3.19
N SER A 81 -7.84 6.21 -3.95
CA SER A 81 -9.18 6.74 -3.61
C SER A 81 -10.30 5.74 -3.85
N LYS A 82 -10.19 4.85 -4.85
CA LYS A 82 -11.26 3.88 -5.18
C LYS A 82 -11.12 2.53 -4.49
N SER A 83 -9.90 2.11 -4.15
CA SER A 83 -9.66 0.76 -3.62
C SER A 83 -9.13 0.77 -2.18
N ILE A 84 -8.08 1.55 -1.91
CA ILE A 84 -7.36 1.46 -0.63
C ILE A 84 -8.07 2.22 0.48
N VAL A 85 -8.38 3.50 0.28
CA VAL A 85 -9.07 4.33 1.28
C VAL A 85 -10.43 3.76 1.66
N PRO A 86 -11.33 3.41 0.70
CA PRO A 86 -12.65 2.87 1.06
C PRO A 86 -12.58 1.56 1.83
N PHE A 87 -11.57 0.72 1.54
CA PHE A 87 -11.35 -0.52 2.28
C PHE A 87 -11.02 -0.25 3.75
N PHE A 88 -10.07 0.65 4.04
CA PHE A 88 -9.67 0.95 5.42
C PHE A 88 -10.64 1.88 6.16
N GLU A 89 -11.51 2.60 5.46
CA GLU A 89 -12.66 3.27 6.07
C GLU A 89 -13.72 2.25 6.53
N LYS A 90 -14.04 1.27 5.68
CA LYS A 90 -14.99 0.20 6.01
C LYS A 90 -14.43 -0.80 7.03
N HIS A 91 -13.13 -1.04 6.98
CA HIS A 91 -12.42 -1.98 7.86
C HIS A 91 -11.27 -1.24 8.57
N PRO A 92 -11.58 -0.50 9.66
CA PRO A 92 -10.60 0.37 10.30
C PRO A 92 -9.45 -0.41 10.94
N LEU A 93 -8.24 0.07 10.69
CA LEU A 93 -7.02 -0.29 11.41
C LEU A 93 -7.21 -0.10 12.91
N LYS A 94 -6.58 -0.95 13.71
CA LYS A 94 -6.71 -0.99 15.17
C LYS A 94 -5.50 -0.35 15.87
N SER A 95 -4.35 -0.26 15.19
CA SER A 95 -3.15 0.36 15.75
C SER A 95 -3.14 1.89 15.55
N ARG A 96 -2.06 2.52 16.00
CA ARG A 96 -1.80 3.96 15.75
C ARG A 96 -1.67 4.30 14.26
N LYS A 97 -1.50 3.32 13.36
CA LYS A 97 -1.47 3.56 11.90
C LYS A 97 -2.78 4.12 11.34
N ARG A 98 -3.87 4.09 12.11
CA ARG A 98 -5.13 4.73 11.75
C ARG A 98 -5.06 6.27 11.82
N VAL A 99 -4.17 6.83 12.65
CA VAL A 99 -4.12 8.26 13.02
C VAL A 99 -2.85 8.91 12.50
#